data_AF-A0A7W1RED1-F1
#
_entry.id   AF-A0A7W1RED1-F1
#
_cell.length_a   1.000
_cell.length_b   1.000
_cell.length_c   1.000
_cell.angle_alpha   90.00
_cell.angle_beta   90.00
_cell.angle_gamma   90.00
#
_symmetry.space_group_name_H-M   'P 1'
#
loop_
_entity.id
_entity.type
_entity.pdbx_description
1 polymer ?
#
loop_
_entity_poly.entity_id
_entity_poly.type
_entity_poly.pdbx_seq_one_letter_code
_entity_poly.pdbx_strand_id
1 'polypeptide(L)'
;MKCGIKKQIIFYDNAVRIRQFAEAKGLLVKTDKIDAMILAEHGLKLQLKTYTDVSHKIEKLQQWLLARRKIIEATCLESQRLEHNHTKQIEVMIYQTLEHFKNQQKVVDEKIQTLVKQSTSFFHKHKFLIQEKGIGDLTAATLIAELPELGKGSHQQIPALVEVAPYNHDSSNLKGYRQTKGGQKTVRCGLYMAGNSAIKSNPKIRTFYQRL
;
A
#
# COMPACT_ATOMS: atom_id res chain seq x y z
N MET A 1 26.15 -19.17 -25.22
CA MET A 1 25.41 -20.08 -24.31
C MET A 1 24.17 -19.34 -23.81
N LYS A 2 22.98 -19.75 -24.24
CA LYS A 2 21.71 -19.13 -23.83
C LYS A 2 21.42 -19.52 -22.38
N CYS A 3 21.62 -18.60 -21.43
CA CYS A 3 21.18 -18.77 -20.06
C CYS A 3 19.64 -18.71 -20.06
N GLY A 4 19.01 -19.88 -20.13
CA GLY A 4 17.57 -20.02 -20.03
C GLY A 4 17.14 -19.63 -18.63
N ILE A 5 16.64 -18.40 -18.48
CA ILE A 5 15.89 -18.01 -17.29
C ILE A 5 14.65 -18.90 -17.27
N LYS A 6 14.72 -20.01 -16.52
CA LYS A 6 13.54 -20.82 -16.20
C LYS A 6 12.53 -19.84 -15.61
N LYS A 7 11.35 -19.74 -16.23
CA LYS A 7 10.23 -18.92 -15.79
C LYS A 7 9.99 -19.23 -14.30
N GLN A 8 10.42 -18.34 -13.41
CA GLN A 8 10.20 -18.50 -11.98
C GLN A 8 8.72 -18.24 -11.71
N ILE A 9 8.02 -19.24 -11.19
CA ILE A 9 6.65 -19.09 -10.76
C ILE A 9 6.71 -18.53 -9.34
N ILE A 10 6.32 -17.28 -9.18
CA ILE A 10 6.27 -16.60 -7.88
C ILE A 10 4.83 -16.75 -7.35
N PHE A 11 4.70 -17.08 -6.08
CA PHE A 11 3.42 -17.11 -5.37
C PHE A 11 3.45 -16.05 -4.26
N TYR A 12 2.35 -15.32 -4.08
CA TYR A 12 2.21 -14.37 -2.98
C TYR A 12 1.14 -14.85 -2.01
N ASP A 13 1.50 -14.99 -0.74
CA ASP A 13 0.55 -15.15 0.36
C ASP A 13 1.11 -14.49 1.62
N ASN A 14 0.26 -14.34 2.63
CA ASN A 14 0.61 -13.78 3.91
C ASN A 14 1.62 -14.70 4.64
N ALA A 15 2.77 -14.14 5.05
CA ALA A 15 3.81 -14.85 5.81
C ALA A 15 3.25 -15.56 7.07
N VAL A 16 2.21 -15.01 7.70
CA VAL A 16 1.55 -15.63 8.85
C VAL A 16 0.90 -16.97 8.46
N ARG A 17 0.27 -17.06 7.29
CA ARG A 17 -0.36 -18.31 6.81
C ARG A 17 0.68 -19.38 6.50
N ILE A 18 1.77 -18.98 5.86
CA ILE A 18 2.92 -19.85 5.59
C ILE A 18 3.48 -20.39 6.92
N ARG A 19 3.60 -19.52 7.94
CA ARG A 19 4.07 -19.92 9.25
C ARG A 19 3.10 -20.86 9.97
N GLN A 20 1.81 -20.58 9.92
CA GLN A 20 0.77 -21.45 10.49
C GLN A 20 0.74 -22.82 9.80
N PHE A 21 1.00 -22.87 8.49
CA PHE A 21 1.12 -24.12 7.75
C PHE A 21 2.36 -24.93 8.16
N ALA A 22 3.49 -24.27 8.41
CA ALA A 22 4.68 -24.92 8.99
C ALA A 22 4.39 -25.51 10.37
N GLU A 23 3.72 -24.74 11.24
CA GLU A 23 3.35 -25.16 12.59
C GLU A 23 2.36 -26.33 12.59
N ALA A 24 1.36 -26.30 11.70
CA ALA A 24 0.42 -27.42 11.50
C ALA A 24 1.12 -28.72 11.06
N LYS A 25 2.31 -28.62 10.47
CA LYS A 25 3.17 -29.75 10.07
C LYS A 25 4.17 -30.18 11.15
N GLY A 26 4.20 -29.51 12.29
CA GLY A 26 5.19 -29.74 13.35
C GLY A 26 6.60 -29.23 13.01
N LEU A 27 6.75 -28.43 11.94
CA LEU A 27 8.04 -27.86 11.53
C LEU A 27 8.27 -26.53 12.25
N LEU A 28 8.81 -26.63 13.47
CA LEU A 28 9.13 -25.47 14.31
C LEU A 28 10.51 -24.86 13.99
N VAL A 29 11.43 -25.66 13.49
CA VAL A 29 12.79 -25.24 13.13
C VAL A 29 12.79 -24.44 11.82
N LYS A 30 13.49 -23.30 11.82
CA LYS A 30 13.66 -22.43 10.65
C LYS A 30 15.07 -22.58 10.09
N THR A 31 15.16 -23.04 8.85
CA THR A 31 16.38 -23.00 8.03
C THR A 31 15.98 -22.69 6.60
N ASP A 32 16.86 -22.06 5.81
CA ASP A 32 16.54 -21.67 4.44
C ASP A 32 16.02 -22.83 3.58
N LYS A 33 16.55 -24.05 3.81
CA LYS A 33 16.10 -25.27 3.12
C LYS A 33 14.67 -25.66 3.51
N ILE A 34 14.36 -25.62 4.80
CA ILE A 34 13.03 -25.97 5.32
C ILE A 34 12.01 -24.91 4.89
N ASP A 35 12.36 -23.64 4.96
CA ASP A 35 11.47 -22.54 4.56
C ASP A 35 11.17 -22.60 3.05
N ALA A 36 12.17 -22.85 2.20
CA ALA A 36 11.95 -23.04 0.76
C ALA A 36 11.02 -24.23 0.46
N MET A 37 11.18 -25.35 1.17
CA MET A 37 10.31 -26.52 1.04
C MET A 37 8.87 -26.21 1.48
N ILE A 38 8.71 -25.55 2.62
CA ILE A 38 7.39 -25.15 3.15
C ILE A 38 6.70 -24.19 2.18
N LEU A 39 7.41 -23.20 1.65
CA LEU A 39 6.87 -22.26 0.66
C LEU A 39 6.38 -22.97 -0.60
N ALA A 40 7.18 -23.88 -1.14
CA ALA A 40 6.83 -24.66 -2.32
C ALA A 40 5.60 -25.53 -2.08
N GLU A 41 5.57 -26.26 -0.97
CA GLU A 41 4.46 -27.15 -0.64
C GLU A 41 3.17 -26.37 -0.33
N HIS A 42 3.27 -25.26 0.39
CA HIS A 42 2.16 -24.36 0.68
C HIS A 42 1.53 -23.82 -0.61
N GLY A 43 2.36 -23.34 -1.55
CA GLY A 43 1.91 -22.84 -2.85
C GLY A 43 1.21 -23.91 -3.68
N LEU A 44 1.75 -25.14 -3.70
CA LEU A 44 1.15 -26.27 -4.40
C LEU A 44 -0.19 -26.71 -3.78
N LYS A 45 -0.25 -26.85 -2.45
CA LYS A 45 -1.46 -27.34 -1.76
C LYS A 45 -2.62 -26.35 -1.80
N LEU A 46 -2.33 -25.06 -1.65
CA LEU A 46 -3.38 -24.02 -1.67
C LEU A 46 -3.73 -23.56 -3.09
N GLN A 47 -3.09 -24.14 -4.12
CA GLN A 47 -3.27 -23.75 -5.53
C GLN A 47 -3.21 -22.23 -5.69
N LEU A 48 -2.21 -21.61 -5.05
CA LEU A 48 -2.10 -20.16 -5.02
C LEU A 48 -2.05 -19.63 -6.46
N LYS A 49 -2.76 -18.52 -6.70
CA LYS A 49 -2.69 -17.85 -8.00
C LYS A 49 -1.23 -17.46 -8.24
N THR A 50 -0.71 -17.88 -9.38
CA THR A 50 0.62 -17.48 -9.83
C THR A 50 0.65 -15.96 -9.92
N TYR A 51 1.65 -15.34 -9.31
CA TYR A 51 1.93 -13.94 -9.50
C TYR A 51 2.20 -13.72 -10.99
N THR A 52 1.30 -12.98 -11.63
CA THR A 52 1.58 -12.48 -12.97
C THR A 52 2.56 -11.35 -12.80
N ASP A 53 3.71 -11.47 -13.48
CA ASP A 53 4.79 -10.49 -13.49
C ASP A 53 4.21 -9.08 -13.44
N VAL A 54 4.50 -8.35 -12.35
CA VAL A 54 4.00 -6.98 -12.24
C VAL A 54 4.63 -6.23 -13.38
N SER A 55 3.77 -5.68 -14.26
CA SER A 55 4.24 -4.93 -15.42
C SER A 55 5.29 -3.94 -14.94
N HIS A 56 6.44 -3.87 -15.61
CA HIS A 56 7.51 -2.90 -15.33
C HIS A 56 6.98 -1.46 -15.16
N LYS A 57 5.81 -1.13 -15.75
CA LYS A 57 5.10 0.14 -15.55
C LYS A 57 4.59 0.33 -14.11
N ILE A 58 4.04 -0.71 -13.49
CA ILE A 58 3.56 -0.68 -12.10
C ILE A 58 4.75 -0.59 -11.15
N GLU A 59 5.80 -1.40 -11.31
CA GLU A 59 6.99 -1.33 -10.46
C GLU A 59 7.61 0.07 -10.47
N LYS A 60 7.76 0.65 -11.68
CA LYS A 60 8.24 2.02 -11.82
C LYS A 60 7.37 3.02 -11.08
N LEU A 61 6.04 2.90 -11.19
CA LEU A 61 5.11 3.77 -10.46
C LEU A 61 5.23 3.59 -8.94
N GLN A 62 5.35 2.35 -8.45
CA GLN A 62 5.56 2.05 -7.03
C GLN A 62 6.86 2.67 -6.50
N GLN A 63 7.95 2.63 -7.26
CA GLN A 63 9.22 3.25 -6.88
C GLN A 63 9.09 4.77 -6.70
N TRP A 64 8.40 5.46 -7.62
CA TRP A 64 8.17 6.90 -7.49
C TRP A 64 7.24 7.25 -6.33
N LEU A 65 6.20 6.45 -6.09
CA LEU A 65 5.33 6.59 -4.92
C LEU A 65 6.11 6.37 -3.60
N LEU A 66 7.03 5.40 -3.57
CA LEU A 66 7.91 5.16 -2.43
C LEU A 66 8.85 6.35 -2.19
N ALA A 67 9.48 6.88 -3.25
CA ALA A 67 10.35 8.05 -3.16
C ALA A 67 9.59 9.27 -2.59
N ARG A 68 8.36 9.51 -3.06
CA ARG A 68 7.50 10.57 -2.53
C ARG A 68 7.23 10.42 -1.03
N ARG A 69 6.92 9.19 -0.57
CA ARG A 69 6.70 8.91 0.86
C ARG A 69 7.95 9.21 1.68
N LYS A 70 9.13 8.83 1.18
CA LYS A 70 10.41 9.11 1.85
C LYS A 70 10.70 10.61 1.97
N ILE A 71 10.38 11.39 0.94
CA ILE A 71 10.51 12.86 0.99
C ILE A 71 9.58 13.46 2.06
N ILE A 72 8.34 12.97 2.17
CA ILE A 72 7.41 13.44 3.20
C ILE A 72 7.88 13.08 4.61
N GLU A 73 8.36 11.84 4.80
CA GLU A 73 8.96 11.41 6.07
C GLU A 73 10.14 12.32 6.44
N ALA A 74 11.05 12.60 5.50
CA ALA A 74 12.18 13.49 5.71
C ALA A 74 11.75 14.94 6.00
N THR A 75 10.75 15.46 5.29
CA THR A 75 10.19 16.80 5.53
C THR A 75 9.60 16.91 6.93
N CYS A 76 8.88 15.89 7.38
CA CYS A 76 8.30 15.85 8.73
C CYS A 76 9.40 15.86 9.79
N LEU A 77 10.40 14.98 9.68
CA LEU A 77 11.53 14.92 10.61
C LEU A 77 12.30 16.24 10.66
N GLU A 78 12.56 16.85 9.50
CA GLU A 78 13.28 18.11 9.43
C GLU A 78 12.47 19.26 10.03
N SER A 79 11.14 19.28 9.82
CA SER A 79 10.26 20.29 10.42
C SER A 79 10.20 20.20 11.95
N GLN A 80 10.25 18.99 12.51
CA GLN A 80 10.27 18.76 13.96
C GLN A 80 11.55 19.31 14.63
N ARG A 81 12.65 19.45 13.88
CA ARG A 81 13.87 20.08 14.42
C ARG A 81 13.63 21.54 14.80
N LEU A 82 12.72 22.24 14.11
CA LEU A 82 12.35 23.62 14.46
C LEU A 82 11.61 23.74 15.81
N GLU A 83 11.15 22.63 16.40
CA GLU A 83 10.55 22.64 17.75
C GLU A 83 11.62 22.77 18.86
N HIS A 84 12.90 22.65 18.53
CA HIS A 84 14.01 22.76 19.47
C HIS A 84 14.68 24.14 19.39
N ASN A 85 15.32 24.56 20.49
CA ASN A 85 16.08 25.80 20.50
C ASN A 85 17.35 25.68 19.65
N HIS A 86 17.39 26.45 18.56
CA HIS A 86 18.50 26.53 17.64
C HIS A 86 19.01 27.96 17.52
N THR A 87 20.26 28.13 17.08
CA THR A 87 20.73 29.44 16.65
C THR A 87 20.07 29.81 15.33
N LYS A 88 19.91 31.12 15.07
CA LYS A 88 19.29 31.61 13.81
C LYS A 88 19.97 31.05 12.55
N GLN A 89 21.29 30.83 12.59
CA GLN A 89 22.03 30.25 11.47
C GLN A 89 21.60 28.80 11.19
N ILE A 90 21.36 28.00 12.22
CA ILE A 90 20.90 26.62 12.09
C ILE A 90 19.45 26.59 11.58
N GLU A 91 18.57 27.47 12.09
CA GLU A 91 17.20 27.59 11.58
C GLU A 91 17.15 27.88 10.07
N VAL A 92 18.01 28.80 9.59
CA VAL A 92 18.13 29.11 8.16
C VAL A 92 18.49 27.85 7.35
N MET A 93 19.43 27.03 7.83
CA MET A 93 19.79 25.77 7.16
C MET A 93 18.63 24.76 7.14
N ILE A 94 17.85 24.69 8.23
CA ILE A 94 16.66 23.83 8.31
C ILE A 94 15.62 24.29 7.28
N TYR A 95 15.33 25.60 7.20
CA TYR A 95 14.40 26.14 6.20
C TYR A 95 14.85 25.89 4.76
N GLN A 96 16.15 26.04 4.47
CA GLN A 96 16.71 25.70 3.15
C GLN A 96 16.52 24.23 2.80
N THR A 97 16.69 23.33 3.78
CA THR A 97 16.48 21.89 3.60
C THR A 97 15.01 21.57 3.35
N LEU A 98 14.09 22.19 4.10
CA LEU A 98 12.65 22.06 3.89
C LEU A 98 12.22 22.56 2.50
N GLU A 99 12.78 23.67 2.03
CA GLU A 99 12.55 24.18 0.69
C GLU A 99 13.06 23.20 -0.38
N HIS A 100 14.24 22.62 -0.17
CA HIS A 100 14.78 21.59 -1.05
C HIS A 100 13.85 20.38 -1.15
N PHE A 101 13.36 19.84 -0.03
CA PHE A 101 12.42 18.72 -0.04
C PHE A 101 11.09 19.06 -0.70
N LYS A 102 10.57 20.27 -0.49
CA LYS A 102 9.36 20.75 -1.17
C LYS A 102 9.54 20.78 -2.69
N ASN A 103 10.70 21.19 -3.18
CA ASN A 103 11.01 21.19 -4.61
C ASN A 103 11.16 19.77 -5.16
N GLN A 104 11.85 18.87 -4.45
CA GLN A 104 11.93 17.46 -4.82
C GLN A 104 10.54 16.80 -4.88
N GLN A 105 9.66 17.12 -3.93
CA GLN A 105 8.30 16.60 -3.91
C GLN A 105 7.54 16.99 -5.19
N LYS A 106 7.64 18.25 -5.65
CA LYS A 106 7.01 18.69 -6.91
C LYS A 106 7.50 17.88 -8.11
N VAL A 107 8.82 17.67 -8.22
CA VAL A 107 9.42 16.87 -9.31
C VAL A 107 8.88 15.45 -9.29
N VAL A 108 8.80 14.82 -8.10
CA VAL A 108 8.27 13.47 -7.96
C VAL A 108 6.78 13.42 -8.31
N ASP A 109 5.99 14.40 -7.88
CA ASP A 109 4.56 14.51 -8.19
C ASP A 109 4.32 14.60 -9.71
N GLU A 110 5.10 15.41 -10.41
CA GLU A 110 5.06 15.51 -11.88
C GLU A 110 5.44 14.20 -12.56
N LYS A 111 6.45 13.47 -12.06
CA LYS A 111 6.82 12.16 -12.60
C LYS A 111 5.74 11.12 -12.40
N ILE A 112 5.09 11.08 -11.23
CA ILE A 112 3.96 10.18 -10.97
C ILE A 112 2.83 10.47 -11.96
N GLN A 113 2.44 11.74 -12.12
CA GLN A 113 1.39 12.13 -13.07
C GLN A 113 1.74 11.76 -14.50
N THR A 114 3.00 11.97 -14.91
CA THR A 114 3.48 11.62 -16.25
C THR A 114 3.36 10.11 -16.50
N LEU A 115 3.78 9.27 -15.55
CA LEU A 115 3.70 7.81 -15.68
C LEU A 115 2.26 7.31 -15.77
N VAL A 116 1.34 7.92 -15.02
CA VAL A 116 -0.09 7.62 -15.09
C VAL A 116 -0.66 7.98 -16.47
N LYS A 117 -0.29 9.14 -17.03
CA LYS A 117 -0.77 9.60 -18.34
C LYS A 117 -0.19 8.80 -19.51
N GLN A 118 1.06 8.33 -19.40
CA GLN A 118 1.75 7.58 -20.47
C GLN A 118 1.17 6.17 -20.70
N SER A 119 0.49 5.60 -19.70
CA SER A 119 -0.12 4.27 -19.81
C SER A 119 -1.62 4.41 -19.99
N THR A 120 -2.15 4.03 -21.16
CA THR A 120 -3.60 4.09 -21.46
C THR A 120 -4.44 3.40 -20.39
N SER A 121 -3.99 2.22 -19.92
CA SER A 121 -4.65 1.49 -18.83
C SER A 121 -4.66 2.26 -17.51
N PHE A 122 -3.54 2.91 -17.13
CA PHE A 122 -3.48 3.70 -15.90
C PHE A 122 -4.31 4.97 -16.03
N PHE A 123 -4.25 5.64 -17.17
CA PHE A 123 -5.03 6.84 -17.44
C PHE A 123 -6.53 6.58 -17.31
N HIS A 124 -7.04 5.49 -17.91
CA HIS A 124 -8.46 5.14 -17.78
C HIS A 124 -8.85 4.83 -16.32
N LYS A 125 -8.06 4.02 -15.61
CA LYS A 125 -8.31 3.74 -14.19
C LYS A 125 -8.27 5.00 -13.34
N HIS A 126 -7.29 5.87 -13.58
CA HIS A 126 -7.12 7.12 -12.85
C HIS A 126 -8.30 8.06 -13.08
N LYS A 127 -8.70 8.25 -14.34
CA LYS A 127 -9.85 9.08 -14.71
C LYS A 127 -11.13 8.59 -14.06
N PHE A 128 -11.32 7.26 -14.00
CA PHE A 128 -12.47 6.67 -13.31
C PHE A 128 -12.41 6.92 -11.80
N LEU A 129 -11.27 6.68 -11.15
CA LEU A 129 -11.12 6.85 -9.71
C LEU A 129 -11.33 8.29 -9.24
N ILE A 130 -10.82 9.27 -10.00
CA ILE A 130 -10.89 10.68 -9.58
C ILE A 130 -12.28 11.31 -9.75
N GLN A 131 -13.21 10.62 -10.44
CA GLN A 131 -14.61 11.03 -10.51
C GLN A 131 -15.31 10.88 -9.16
N GLU A 132 -14.84 9.97 -8.31
CA GLU A 132 -15.36 9.80 -6.96
C GLU A 132 -14.88 10.91 -6.03
N LYS A 133 -15.84 11.64 -5.46
CA LYS A 133 -15.56 12.75 -4.55
C LYS A 133 -14.75 12.27 -3.34
N GLY A 134 -13.58 12.86 -3.16
CA GLY A 134 -12.63 12.57 -2.08
C GLY A 134 -11.38 11.84 -2.54
N ILE A 135 -11.40 11.18 -3.70
CA ILE A 135 -10.21 10.55 -4.27
C ILE A 135 -9.40 11.61 -5.05
N GLY A 136 -8.17 11.87 -4.62
CA GLY A 136 -7.22 12.75 -5.34
C GLY A 136 -6.23 11.97 -6.21
N ASP A 137 -5.45 12.69 -7.03
CA ASP A 137 -4.51 12.10 -8.00
C ASP A 137 -3.56 11.09 -7.34
N LEU A 138 -2.99 11.45 -6.20
CA LEU A 138 -2.05 10.58 -5.48
C LEU A 138 -2.73 9.31 -4.94
N THR A 139 -3.92 9.43 -4.37
CA THR A 139 -4.66 8.27 -3.88
C THR A 139 -5.03 7.36 -5.05
N ALA A 140 -5.45 7.92 -6.18
CA ALA A 140 -5.73 7.15 -7.39
C ALA A 140 -4.48 6.43 -7.91
N ALA A 141 -3.34 7.12 -8.00
CA ALA A 141 -2.06 6.52 -8.40
C ALA A 141 -1.63 5.39 -7.45
N THR A 142 -1.82 5.57 -6.13
CA THR A 142 -1.53 4.55 -5.11
C THR A 142 -2.40 3.31 -5.30
N LEU A 143 -3.72 3.49 -5.51
CA LEU A 143 -4.64 2.37 -5.78
C LEU A 143 -4.28 1.62 -7.07
N ILE A 144 -3.91 2.33 -8.13
CA ILE A 144 -3.50 1.71 -9.39
C ILE A 144 -2.23 0.87 -9.23
N ALA A 145 -1.28 1.37 -8.43
CA ALA A 145 0.04 0.76 -8.27
C ALA A 145 0.04 -0.38 -7.24
N GLU A 146 -0.70 -0.24 -6.15
CA GLU A 146 -0.60 -1.10 -4.96
C GLU A 146 -1.86 -1.93 -4.69
N LEU A 147 -2.93 -1.73 -5.46
CA LEU A 147 -4.17 -2.51 -5.37
C LEU A 147 -4.68 -2.95 -6.76
N PRO A 148 -3.93 -3.82 -7.48
CA PRO A 148 -4.31 -4.30 -8.80
C PRO A 148 -5.61 -5.14 -8.83
N GLU A 149 -6.07 -5.64 -7.68
CA GLU A 149 -7.32 -6.38 -7.48
C GLU A 149 -8.56 -5.49 -7.53
N LEU A 150 -8.38 -4.16 -7.42
CA LEU A 150 -9.49 -3.22 -7.46
C LEU A 150 -10.25 -3.33 -8.79
N GLY A 151 -11.55 -3.63 -8.70
CA GLY A 151 -12.42 -3.90 -9.85
C GLY A 151 -12.51 -5.38 -10.28
N LYS A 152 -11.73 -6.27 -9.66
CA LYS A 152 -11.82 -7.74 -9.85
C LYS A 152 -12.31 -8.46 -8.59
N GLY A 153 -12.00 -7.93 -7.41
CA GLY A 153 -12.43 -8.49 -6.12
C GLY A 153 -13.86 -8.11 -5.74
N SER A 154 -14.47 -8.90 -4.86
CA SER A 154 -15.80 -8.60 -4.31
C SER A 154 -15.77 -7.44 -3.30
N HIS A 155 -16.96 -6.89 -3.00
CA HIS A 155 -17.15 -5.82 -2.01
C HIS A 155 -16.71 -6.19 -0.59
N GLN A 156 -16.53 -7.49 -0.29
CA GLN A 156 -15.99 -7.97 0.99
C GLN A 156 -14.49 -8.24 0.91
N GLN A 157 -14.01 -8.73 -0.24
CA GLN A 157 -12.60 -9.08 -0.45
C GLN A 157 -11.70 -7.84 -0.47
N ILE A 158 -12.12 -6.77 -1.15
CA ILE A 158 -11.30 -5.56 -1.28
C ILE A 158 -11.06 -4.89 0.09
N PRO A 159 -12.09 -4.61 0.92
CA PRO A 159 -11.85 -4.04 2.25
C PRO A 159 -11.05 -4.95 3.18
N ALA A 160 -11.17 -6.28 3.04
CA ALA A 160 -10.37 -7.23 3.81
C ALA A 160 -8.90 -7.24 3.35
N LEU A 161 -8.64 -7.11 2.05
CA LEU A 161 -7.31 -7.05 1.44
C LEU A 161 -6.57 -5.75 1.80
N VAL A 162 -7.28 -4.62 1.79
CA VAL A 162 -6.76 -3.29 2.19
C VAL A 162 -6.81 -3.09 3.70
N GLU A 163 -7.38 -4.05 4.43
CA GLU A 163 -7.50 -4.05 5.90
C GLU A 163 -8.22 -2.82 6.45
N VAL A 164 -9.31 -2.44 5.80
CA VAL A 164 -10.28 -1.48 6.30
C VAL A 164 -11.45 -2.22 6.96
N ALA A 165 -11.65 -3.50 6.66
CA ALA A 165 -12.63 -4.35 7.33
C ALA A 165 -12.00 -5.06 8.56
N PRO A 166 -12.53 -4.86 9.78
CA PRO A 166 -12.05 -5.57 10.96
C PRO A 166 -12.52 -7.03 10.95
N TYR A 167 -11.65 -7.96 11.38
CA TYR A 167 -11.98 -9.38 11.48
C TYR A 167 -12.74 -9.68 12.78
N ASN A 168 -13.74 -10.56 12.70
CA ASN A 168 -14.40 -11.09 13.88
C ASN A 168 -13.40 -11.91 14.72
N HIS A 169 -13.41 -11.69 16.03
CA HIS A 169 -12.65 -12.46 17.00
C HIS A 169 -13.61 -13.04 18.05
N ASP A 170 -14.65 -13.69 17.55
CA ASP A 170 -15.73 -14.23 18.36
C ASP A 170 -15.52 -15.75 18.54
N SER A 171 -15.60 -16.24 19.78
CA SER A 171 -15.79 -17.66 20.10
C SER A 171 -17.16 -17.83 20.77
N SER A 172 -17.63 -19.07 20.96
CA SER A 172 -19.00 -19.37 21.43
C SER A 172 -19.47 -18.47 22.59
N ASN A 173 -18.61 -18.24 23.58
CA ASN A 173 -18.92 -17.43 24.77
C ASN A 173 -18.16 -16.09 24.85
N LEU A 174 -17.31 -15.76 23.86
CA LEU A 174 -16.46 -14.57 23.93
C LEU A 174 -16.65 -13.71 22.67
N LYS A 175 -17.03 -12.45 22.87
CA LYS A 175 -16.98 -11.42 21.83
C LYS A 175 -15.67 -10.64 21.99
N GLY A 176 -14.67 -10.99 21.19
CA GLY A 176 -13.35 -10.39 21.26
C GLY A 176 -13.30 -9.04 20.55
N TYR A 177 -12.29 -8.24 20.90
CA TYR A 177 -12.02 -6.99 20.20
C TYR A 177 -11.66 -7.26 18.74
N ARG A 178 -12.42 -6.66 17.82
CA ARG A 178 -12.21 -6.83 16.37
C ARG A 178 -11.04 -5.97 15.92
N GLN A 179 -10.07 -6.59 15.25
CA GLN A 179 -8.86 -5.92 14.76
C GLN A 179 -8.65 -6.20 13.28
N THR A 180 -8.04 -5.25 12.60
CA THR A 180 -7.44 -5.43 11.28
C THR A 180 -6.11 -6.17 11.41
N LYS A 181 -5.79 -7.11 10.53
CA LYS A 181 -4.54 -7.89 10.56
C LYS A 181 -3.75 -7.70 9.25
N GLY A 182 -2.61 -6.99 9.26
CA GLY A 182 -1.63 -6.98 8.14
C GLY A 182 -1.07 -5.62 7.64
N GLY A 183 -0.68 -5.56 6.35
CA GLY A 183 0.40 -4.76 5.75
C GLY A 183 0.16 -3.93 4.46
N GLN A 184 -1.06 -3.61 4.00
CA GLN A 184 -1.25 -2.55 2.97
C GLN A 184 -1.44 -1.15 3.57
N LYS A 185 -0.55 -0.76 4.49
CA LYS A 185 -0.63 0.52 5.23
C LYS A 185 -0.75 1.73 4.30
N THR A 186 -0.04 1.71 3.18
CA THR A 186 0.00 2.79 2.19
C THR A 186 -1.36 3.03 1.53
N VAL A 187 -2.02 1.95 1.08
CA VAL A 187 -3.37 2.01 0.51
C VAL A 187 -4.38 2.44 1.57
N ARG A 188 -4.30 1.88 2.79
CA ARG A 188 -5.15 2.28 3.92
C ARG A 188 -5.01 3.77 4.26
N CYS A 189 -3.79 4.29 4.32
CA CYS A 189 -3.52 5.71 4.54
C CYS A 189 -4.11 6.58 3.42
N GLY A 190 -3.97 6.16 2.16
CA GLY A 190 -4.55 6.85 1.01
C GLY A 190 -6.08 6.90 1.07
N LEU A 191 -6.72 5.78 1.40
CA LEU A 191 -8.18 5.69 1.57
C LEU A 191 -8.68 6.47 2.79
N TYR A 192 -7.94 6.49 3.90
CA TYR A 192 -8.27 7.29 5.08
C TYR A 192 -8.34 8.79 4.73
N MET A 193 -7.31 9.30 4.04
CA MET A 193 -7.28 10.70 3.59
C MET A 193 -8.39 10.99 2.58
N ALA A 194 -8.67 10.05 1.67
CA ALA A 194 -9.78 10.18 0.75
C ALA A 194 -11.14 10.20 1.47
N GLY A 195 -11.33 9.38 2.49
CA GLY A 195 -12.53 9.37 3.33
C GLY A 195 -12.74 10.70 4.04
N ASN A 196 -11.69 11.28 4.64
CA ASN A 196 -11.76 12.60 5.27
C ASN A 196 -12.14 13.70 4.27
N SER A 197 -11.60 13.65 3.06
CA SER A 197 -11.97 14.57 1.97
C SER A 197 -13.42 14.35 1.49
N ALA A 198 -13.84 13.09 1.39
CA ALA A 198 -15.18 12.70 0.97
C ALA A 198 -16.25 13.14 1.96
N ILE A 199 -16.01 13.02 3.28
CA ILE A 199 -16.92 13.53 4.32
C ILE A 199 -17.18 15.04 4.13
N LYS A 200 -16.15 15.79 3.72
CA LYS A 200 -16.26 17.23 3.48
C LYS A 200 -16.92 17.59 2.14
N SER A 201 -16.85 16.74 1.11
CA SER A 201 -17.26 17.11 -0.26
C SER A 201 -18.45 16.32 -0.82
N ASN A 202 -18.73 15.13 -0.28
CA ASN A 202 -19.77 14.21 -0.73
C ASN A 202 -20.90 14.13 0.32
N PRO A 203 -22.10 14.70 0.04
CA PRO A 203 -23.21 14.71 0.98
C PRO A 203 -23.64 13.30 1.45
N LYS A 204 -23.64 12.30 0.54
CA LYS A 204 -24.06 10.93 0.89
C LYS A 204 -23.13 10.30 1.93
N ILE A 205 -21.81 10.45 1.72
CA ILE A 205 -20.79 9.93 2.64
C ILE A 205 -20.83 10.71 3.97
N ARG A 206 -21.04 12.03 3.92
CA ARG A 206 -21.18 12.87 5.11
C ARG A 206 -22.35 12.42 5.99
N THR A 207 -23.53 12.25 5.41
CA THR A 207 -24.73 11.81 6.14
C THR A 207 -24.52 10.43 6.75
N PHE A 208 -23.89 9.52 6.01
CA PHE A 208 -23.54 8.20 6.54
C PHE A 208 -22.58 8.30 7.73
N TYR A 209 -21.51 9.09 7.62
CA TYR A 209 -20.53 9.28 8.67
C TYR A 209 -21.13 9.91 9.95
N GLN A 210 -22.01 10.90 9.81
CA GLN A 210 -22.67 11.54 10.96
C GLN A 210 -23.63 10.62 11.72
N ARG A 211 -24.05 9.51 11.12
CA ARG A 211 -24.95 8.52 11.74
C ARG A 211 -24.17 7.43 12.50
N LEU A 212 -22.91 7.17 12.13
CA LEU A 212 -22.05 6.18 12.77
C LEU A 212 -21.61 6.65 14.15
#